data_AF-A0A852TVA8-F1
#
_entry.id   AF-A0A852TVA8-F1
#
_cell.length_a   1.000
_cell.length_b   1.000
_cell.length_c   1.000
_cell.angle_alpha   90.00
_cell.angle_beta   90.00
_cell.angle_gamma   90.00
#
_symmetry.space_group_name_H-M   'P 1'
#
loop_
_entity.id
_entity.type
_entity.pdbx_description
1 polymer ?
#
loop_
_entity_poly.entity_id
_entity_poly.type
_entity_poly.pdbx_seq_one_letter_code
_entity_poly.pdbx_strand_id
1 'polypeptide(L)'
;MIATTARRIVFAGIVIPALVLGAPAVAMADTYYEAEYSKAGSHGAFSYHVKSYADDDGDVFFKKSFSKAGSHGAFSYSVSSGSD
;
A
#
# COMPACT_ATOMS: atom_id res chain seq x y z
N MET A 1 -35.77 -25.73 19.89
CA MET A 1 -34.59 -25.47 19.02
C MET A 1 -34.68 -24.09 18.34
N ILE A 2 -34.92 -23.00 19.08
CA ILE A 2 -35.12 -21.64 18.51
C ILE A 2 -33.99 -20.67 18.86
N ALA A 3 -33.28 -20.90 19.98
CA ALA A 3 -32.18 -20.04 20.43
C ALA A 3 -30.96 -20.02 19.48
N THR A 4 -30.68 -21.13 18.79
CA THR A 4 -29.54 -21.25 17.86
C THR A 4 -29.72 -20.44 16.58
N THR A 5 -30.96 -20.30 16.10
CA THR A 5 -31.28 -19.60 14.85
C THR A 5 -31.24 -18.08 15.04
N ALA A 6 -31.80 -17.57 16.14
CA ALA A 6 -31.77 -16.13 16.45
C ALA A 6 -30.32 -15.61 16.63
N ARG A 7 -29.46 -16.40 17.30
CA ARG A 7 -28.04 -16.06 17.48
C ARG A 7 -27.28 -15.95 16.14
N ARG A 8 -27.59 -16.81 15.16
CA ARG A 8 -26.95 -16.77 13.83
C ARG A 8 -27.34 -15.52 13.04
N ILE A 9 -28.59 -15.06 13.18
CA ILE A 9 -29.08 -13.86 12.48
C ILE A 9 -28.43 -12.60 13.05
N VAL A 10 -28.27 -12.50 14.38
CA VAL A 10 -27.60 -11.35 15.02
C VAL A 10 -26.11 -11.31 14.67
N PHE A 11 -25.42 -12.46 14.68
CA PHE A 11 -24.03 -12.54 14.26
C PHE A 11 -23.86 -12.19 12.76
N ALA A 12 -24.72 -12.71 11.89
CA ALA A 12 -24.69 -12.35 10.47
C ALA A 12 -24.97 -10.86 10.24
N GLY A 13 -25.93 -10.28 10.98
CA GLY A 13 -26.29 -8.86 10.89
C GLY A 13 -25.18 -7.89 11.31
N ILE A 14 -24.17 -8.33 12.07
CA ILE A 14 -23.01 -7.51 12.47
C ILE A 14 -21.79 -7.81 11.61
N VAL A 15 -21.56 -9.09 11.27
CA VAL A 15 -20.42 -9.52 10.49
C VAL A 15 -20.54 -9.08 9.03
N ILE A 16 -21.75 -9.08 8.45
CA ILE A 16 -21.95 -8.68 7.05
C ILE A 16 -21.64 -7.18 6.85
N PRO A 17 -22.17 -6.24 7.65
CA PRO A 17 -21.78 -4.83 7.51
C PRO A 17 -20.30 -4.59 7.83
N ALA A 18 -19.73 -5.28 8.83
CA ALA A 18 -18.31 -5.15 9.13
C ALA A 18 -17.41 -5.70 8.00
N LEU A 19 -17.85 -6.73 7.28
CA LEU A 19 -17.15 -7.26 6.11
C LEU A 19 -17.39 -6.39 4.87
N VAL A 20 -18.58 -5.81 4.69
CA VAL A 20 -18.93 -4.92 3.58
C VAL A 20 -18.32 -3.51 3.74
N LEU A 21 -18.11 -3.04 4.96
CA LEU A 21 -17.40 -1.78 5.26
C LEU A 21 -15.90 -1.99 5.50
N GLY A 22 -15.52 -3.18 5.97
CA GLY A 22 -14.14 -3.60 6.16
C GLY A 22 -13.45 -4.02 4.86
N ALA A 23 -14.16 -4.61 3.89
CA ALA A 23 -13.58 -4.97 2.59
C ALA A 23 -13.14 -3.73 1.77
N PRO A 24 -13.91 -2.63 1.66
CA PRO A 24 -13.43 -1.38 1.11
C PRO A 24 -12.27 -0.83 1.92
N ALA A 25 -12.28 -0.89 3.26
CA ALA A 25 -11.17 -0.38 4.07
C ALA A 25 -9.87 -1.19 3.89
N VAL A 26 -9.96 -2.50 3.65
CA VAL A 26 -8.80 -3.38 3.38
C VAL A 26 -8.35 -3.27 1.92
N ALA A 27 -9.28 -3.10 0.96
CA ALA A 27 -8.94 -2.82 -0.44
C ALA A 27 -8.32 -1.42 -0.58
N MET A 28 -8.86 -0.40 0.09
CA MET A 28 -8.33 0.97 0.15
C MET A 28 -7.04 1.08 0.96
N ALA A 29 -6.73 0.09 1.81
CA ALA A 29 -5.43 -0.01 2.46
C ALA A 29 -4.33 -0.48 1.51
N ASP A 30 -4.67 -1.04 0.34
CA ASP A 30 -3.73 -1.52 -0.68
C ASP A 30 -3.80 -0.71 -2.00
N THR A 31 -4.71 0.28 -2.10
CA THR A 31 -4.73 1.24 -3.23
C THR A 31 -3.73 2.36 -3.09
N TYR A 32 -3.03 2.50 -1.96
CA TYR A 32 -1.93 3.46 -1.80
C TYR A 32 -0.87 2.90 -0.86
N TYR A 33 0.26 2.49 -1.43
CA TYR A 33 1.44 2.10 -0.70
C TYR A 33 2.56 3.10 -0.97
N GLU A 34 3.14 3.65 0.09
CA GLU A 34 4.31 4.51 0.00
C GLU A 34 5.32 4.11 1.08
N ALA A 35 6.55 3.91 0.65
CA ALA A 35 7.67 3.64 1.53
C ALA A 35 8.86 4.48 1.09
N GLU A 36 9.35 5.32 2.00
CA GLU A 36 10.59 6.05 1.83
C GLU A 36 11.61 5.60 2.87
N TYR A 37 12.83 5.39 2.43
CA TYR A 37 13.96 5.09 3.29
C TYR A 37 15.19 5.89 2.84
N SER A 38 15.64 6.77 3.72
CA SER A 38 16.81 7.62 3.47
C SER A 38 17.82 7.44 4.59
N LYS A 39 19.10 7.32 4.25
CA LYS A 39 20.20 7.17 5.20
C LYS A 39 21.42 7.93 4.73
N ALA A 40 21.98 8.75 5.61
CA ALA A 40 23.21 9.49 5.38
C ALA A 40 24.27 9.10 6.42
N GLY A 41 25.52 9.02 5.97
CA GLY A 41 26.66 8.71 6.83
C GLY A 41 27.96 9.24 6.27
N SER A 42 29.06 9.01 6.98
CA SER A 42 30.40 9.51 6.65
C SER A 42 30.93 9.06 5.27
N HIS A 43 30.34 8.02 4.69
CA HIS A 43 30.74 7.46 3.40
C HIS A 43 29.75 7.77 2.26
N GLY A 44 28.73 8.59 2.53
CA GLY A 44 27.71 8.97 1.56
C GLY A 44 26.29 8.89 2.09
N ALA A 45 25.34 9.28 1.24
CA ALA A 45 23.92 9.21 1.48
C ALA A 45 23.24 8.32 0.44
N PHE A 46 22.16 7.65 0.82
CA PHE A 46 21.25 7.04 -0.11
C PHE A 46 19.81 7.32 0.28
N SER A 47 18.94 7.30 -0.72
CA SER A 47 17.51 7.47 -0.62
C SER A 47 16.83 6.43 -1.50
N TYR A 48 15.77 5.83 -0.98
CA TYR A 48 14.96 4.81 -1.61
C TYR A 48 13.51 5.22 -1.44
N HIS A 49 12.76 5.28 -2.54
CA HIS A 49 11.35 5.64 -2.50
C HIS A 49 10.57 4.68 -3.39
N VAL A 50 9.52 4.07 -2.83
CA VAL A 50 8.55 3.27 -3.55
C VAL A 50 7.18 3.85 -3.29
N LYS A 51 6.42 4.01 -4.36
CA LYS A 51 5.03 4.44 -4.33
C LYS A 51 4.24 3.57 -5.30
N SER A 52 3.12 3.03 -4.86
CA SER A 52 2.14 2.42 -5.74
C SER A 52 0.75 2.85 -5.34
N TYR A 53 -0.11 3.12 -6.32
CA TYR A 53 -1.49 3.45 -6.05
C TYR A 53 -2.42 3.02 -7.18
N ALA A 54 -3.69 2.82 -6.85
CA ALA A 54 -4.77 2.65 -7.82
C ALA A 54 -5.67 3.90 -7.78
N ASP A 55 -6.01 4.43 -8.95
CA ASP A 55 -6.89 5.59 -9.10
C ASP A 55 -8.37 5.16 -9.19
N ASP A 56 -9.28 6.12 -9.05
CA ASP A 56 -10.74 5.90 -9.07
C ASP A 56 -11.24 5.35 -10.42
N ASP A 57 -10.48 5.59 -11.50
CA ASP A 57 -10.76 5.09 -12.85
C ASP A 57 -10.33 3.63 -13.07
N GLY A 58 -9.65 3.01 -12.10
CA GLY A 58 -9.16 1.63 -12.16
C GLY A 58 -7.69 1.50 -12.59
N ASP A 59 -7.05 2.62 -12.91
CA ASP A 59 -5.65 2.68 -13.31
C ASP A 59 -4.72 2.32 -12.15
N VAL A 60 -3.66 1.55 -12.43
CA VAL A 60 -2.69 1.13 -11.41
C VAL A 60 -1.33 1.73 -11.73
N PHE A 61 -0.79 2.49 -10.79
CA PHE A 61 0.50 3.16 -10.90
C PHE A 61 1.51 2.56 -9.91
N PHE A 62 2.74 2.37 -10.38
CA PHE A 62 3.88 1.96 -9.57
C PHE A 62 5.11 2.79 -9.94
N LYS A 63 5.80 3.30 -8.92
CA LYS A 63 7.04 4.07 -9.05
C LYS A 63 8.03 3.64 -7.98
N LYS A 64 9.25 3.35 -8.39
CA LYS A 64 10.37 3.00 -7.51
C LYS A 64 11.58 3.81 -7.92
N SER A 65 12.18 4.52 -6.99
CA SER A 65 13.41 5.26 -7.22
C SER A 65 14.44 4.98 -6.13
N PHE A 66 15.70 4.96 -6.53
CA PHE A 66 16.81 4.81 -5.61
C PHE A 66 17.94 5.70 -6.07
N SER A 67 18.52 6.42 -5.13
CA SER A 67 19.68 7.28 -5.35
C SER A 67 20.70 7.03 -4.25
N LYS A 68 21.97 6.99 -4.63
CA LYS A 68 23.10 6.87 -3.72
C LYS A 68 24.20 7.82 -4.17
N ALA A 69 24.71 8.64 -3.27
CA ALA A 69 25.83 9.54 -3.50
C ALA A 69 26.86 9.35 -2.40
N GLY A 70 28.15 9.25 -2.75
CA GLY A 70 29.22 9.12 -1.78
C GLY A 70 30.56 9.56 -2.33
N SER A 71 31.61 9.35 -1.56
CA SER A 71 32.98 9.76 -1.89
C SER A 71 33.53 9.16 -3.19
N HIS A 72 32.90 8.11 -3.70
CA HIS A 72 33.30 7.39 -4.92
C HIS A 72 32.32 7.60 -6.08
N GLY A 73 31.43 8.58 -5.98
CA GLY A 73 30.49 8.96 -7.05
C GLY A 73 29.03 8.83 -6.64
N ALA A 74 28.16 9.11 -7.60
CA ALA A 74 26.71 9.09 -7.45
C ALA A 74 26.06 8.17 -8.49
N PHE A 75 24.99 7.52 -8.08
CA PHE A 75 24.19 6.62 -8.90
C PHE A 75 22.72 6.80 -8.56
N SER A 76 21.87 6.83 -9.58
CA SER A 76 20.42 6.90 -9.42
C SER A 76 19.74 6.04 -10.47
N TYR A 77 18.66 5.37 -10.09
CA TYR A 77 17.73 4.75 -11.03
C TYR A 77 16.29 5.00 -10.61
N SER A 78 15.39 4.95 -11.59
CA SER A 78 13.96 5.01 -11.40
C SER A 78 13.28 4.00 -12.31
N VAL A 79 12.27 3.32 -11.79
CA VAL A 79 11.38 2.42 -12.49
C VAL A 79 9.96 2.94 -12.28
N SER A 80 9.20 3.05 -13.36
CA SER A 80 7.79 3.43 -13.32
C SER A 80 6.99 2.53 -14.25
N SER A 81 5.83 2.09 -13.80
CA SER A 81 4.86 1.35 -14.61
C SER A 81 3.46 1.84 -14.30
N GLY A 82 2.61 1.86 -15.32
CA GLY A 82 1.20 2.22 -15.23
C GLY A 82 0.38 1.27 -16.10
N SER A 83 -0.86 1.02 -15.73
CA SER A 83 -1.85 0.35 -16.58
C SER A 83 -3.13 1.16 -16.58
N ASP A 84 -3.64 1.44 -17.79
CA ASP A 84 -5.00 1.91 -18.12
C ASP A 84 -5.93 0.71 -18.42
#